data_AF-A0A067FBZ8-F1
#
_entry.id   AF-A0A067FBZ8-F1
#
_cell.length_a   1.000
_cell.length_b   1.000
_cell.length_c   1.000
_cell.angle_alpha   90.00
_cell.angle_beta   90.00
_cell.angle_gamma   90.00
#
_symmetry.space_group_name_H-M   'P 1'
#
loop_
_entity.id
_entity.type
_entity.pdbx_description
1 polymer ?
#
loop_
_entity_poly.entity_id
_entity_poly.type
_entity_poly.pdbx_seq_one_letter_code
_entity_poly.pdbx_strand_id
1 'polypeptide(L)' 'MQRLLIVPPELAYGSKGVQEIPPNATIEIDVELLAIKQSPF' A
#
# COMPACT_ATOMS: atom_id res chain seq x y z
N MET A 1 1.72 -7.90 14.70
CA MET A 1 2.27 -8.82 13.67
C MET A 1 2.62 -7.97 12.47
N GLN A 2 3.88 -8.01 12.06
CA GLN A 2 4.43 -7.24 10.95
C GLN A 2 4.46 -8.08 9.67
N ARG A 3 4.19 -7.48 8.52
CA ARG A 3 4.16 -8.17 7.23
C ARG A 3 4.67 -7.27 6.11
N LEU A 4 5.51 -7.84 5.27
CA LEU A 4 5.95 -7.22 4.02
C LEU A 4 4.95 -7.52 2.91
N LEU A 5 4.52 -6.48 2.21
CA LEU A 5 3.59 -6.57 1.08
C LEU A 5 4.30 -6.07 -0.18
N ILE A 6 4.23 -6.86 -1.25
CA ILE A 6 4.60 -6.43 -2.60
C ILE A 6 3.32 -6.04 -3.32
N VAL A 7 3.17 -4.75 -3.62
CA VAL A 7 1.97 -4.17 -4.20
C VAL A 7 2.26 -3.80 -5.66
N PRO A 8 1.62 -4.48 -6.63
CA PRO A 8 1.81 -4.16 -8.04
C PRO A 8 1.18 -2.81 -8.37
N PRO A 9 1.55 -2.18 -9.50
CA PRO A 9 1.19 -0.80 -9.79
C PRO A 9 -0.32 -0.54 -9.84
N GLU A 10 -1.11 -1.52 -10.29
CA GLU A 10 -2.56 -1.42 -10.43
C GLU A 10 -3.27 -1.34 -9.07
N LEU A 11 -2.60 -1.80 -8.00
CA LEU A 11 -3.06 -1.69 -6.61
C LEU A 11 -2.34 -0.58 -5.84
N ALA A 12 -1.40 0.12 -6.49
CA ALA A 12 -0.64 1.24 -5.94
C ALA A 12 -1.01 2.55 -6.66
N TYR A 13 -0.02 3.28 -7.20
CA TYR A 13 -0.23 4.59 -7.84
C TYR A 13 -0.40 4.55 -9.36
N GLY A 14 -0.49 3.34 -9.93
CA GLY A 14 -0.78 3.10 -11.34
C GLY A 14 0.14 3.85 -12.30
N SER A 15 -0.40 4.15 -13.47
CA SER A 15 0.33 4.82 -14.56
C SER A 15 0.61 6.31 -14.32
N LYS A 16 0.05 6.89 -13.27
CA LYS A 16 0.27 8.32 -12.95
C LYS A 16 1.45 8.51 -12.00
N GLY A 17 1.71 7.57 -11.10
CA GLY A 17 2.67 7.75 -10.02
C GLY A 17 2.22 8.83 -9.01
N VAL A 18 3.08 9.13 -8.03
CA VAL A 18 2.84 10.21 -7.05
C VAL A 18 4.15 10.71 -6.45
N GLN A 19 4.36 12.03 -6.41
CA GLN A 19 5.57 12.65 -5.84
C GLN A 19 6.85 11.97 -6.38
N GLU A 20 7.65 11.39 -5.49
CA GLU A 20 8.91 10.67 -5.79
C GLU A 20 8.69 9.24 -6.32
N ILE A 21 7.44 8.75 -6.34
CA ILE A 21 7.11 7.40 -6.81
C ILE A 21 6.78 7.45 -8.31
N PRO A 22 7.58 6.80 -9.16
CA PRO A 22 7.40 6.85 -10.60
C PRO A 22 6.10 6.17 -11.05
N PRO A 23 5.59 6.55 -12.24
CA PRO A 23 4.58 5.78 -12.96
C PRO A 23 4.92 4.29 -13.04
N ASN A 24 3.90 3.43 -12.84
CA ASN A 24 3.99 1.98 -12.95
C ASN A 24 4.99 1.30 -11.99
N ALA A 25 5.36 1.95 -10.88
CA ALA A 25 6.24 1.35 -9.89
C ALA A 25 5.52 0.25 -9.08
N THR A 26 6.21 -0.87 -8.85
CA THR A 26 5.83 -1.86 -7.83
C THR A 26 6.38 -1.40 -6.48
N ILE A 27 5.59 -1.49 -5.42
CA ILE A 27 5.93 -0.97 -4.11
C ILE A 27 6.06 -2.09 -3.09
N GLU A 28 7.11 -2.03 -2.29
CA GLU A 28 7.27 -2.85 -1.09
C GLU A 28 6.86 -2.03 0.13
N ILE A 29 5.92 -2.56 0.94
CA ILE A 29 5.40 -1.88 2.12
C ILE A 29 5.51 -2.81 3.32
N ASP A 30 6.11 -2.29 4.38
CA ASP A 30 6.17 -2.94 5.67
C ASP A 30 5.01 -2.45 6.55
N VAL A 31 4.09 -3.34 6.91
CA VAL A 31 2.87 -2.99 7.66
C VAL A 31 2.76 -3.77 8.96
N GLU A 32 2.28 -3.09 10.00
CA GLU A 32 1.89 -3.71 11.25
C GLU A 32 0.40 -3.50 11.55
N LEU A 33 -0.32 -4.59 11.80
CA LEU A 33 -1.70 -4.51 12.26
C LEU A 33 -1.74 -4.24 13.77
N LEU A 34 -2.15 -3.03 14.14
CA LEU A 34 -2.25 -2.60 15.54
C LEU A 34 -3.61 -2.93 16.17
N ALA A 35 -4.71 -2.61 15.48
CA ALA A 35 -6.07 -2.88 15.95
C ALA A 35 -7.07 -2.88 14.78
N ILE A 36 -8.14 -3.65 14.91
CA ILE A 36 -9.31 -3.57 14.03
C ILE A 36 -10.42 -2.87 14.80
N LYS A 37 -10.84 -1.69 14.33
CA LYS A 37 -11.99 -0.98 14.88
C LYS A 37 -13.21 -1.32 14.04
N GLN A 38 -14.24 -1.90 14.66
CA GLN A 38 -15.54 -2.04 14.00
C GLN A 38 -16.24 -0.69 13.99
N SER A 39 -16.67 -0.26 12.81
CA SER A 39 -17.56 0.89 12.68
C SER A 39 -18.91 0.50 13.29
N PRO A 40 -19.52 1.35 14.15
CA PRO A 40 -20.82 1.07 14.75
C PRO A 40 -22.00 1.33 13.80
N PHE A 41 -21.74 1.57 12.50
CA PHE A 41 -22.73 1.81 11.46
C PHE A 41 -22.92 0.58 10.58
#